data_AF-A0A352SEH8-F1
#
_entry.id   AF-A0A352SEH8-F1
#
_cell.length_a   1.000
_cell.length_b   1.000
_cell.length_c   1.000
_cell.angle_alpha   90.00
_cell.angle_beta   90.00
_cell.angle_gamma   90.00
#
_symmetry.space_group_name_H-M   'P 1'
#
loop_
_entity.id
_entity.type
_entity.pdbx_description
1 polymer ?
#
loop_
_entity_poly.entity_id
_entity_poly.type
_entity_poly.pdbx_seq_one_letter_code
_entity_poly.pdbx_strand_id
1 'polypeptide(L)' 'YRVKDALHLLTDKRYADKNVEEISAMVGFANRQSFYAAFYKNVGETPNGYRKRHIENKK' A
#
# COMPACT_ATOMS: atom_id res chain seq x y z
N TYR A 1 -1.76 12.96 0.75
CA TYR A 1 -2.08 12.43 2.09
C TYR A 1 -2.39 10.94 2.04
N ARG A 2 -3.51 10.49 1.44
CA ARG A 2 -3.91 9.06 1.38
C ARG A 2 -2.83 8.05 0.92
N VAL A 3 -2.07 8.36 -0.14
CA VAL A 3 -1.02 7.44 -0.62
C VAL A 3 0.14 7.34 0.38
N LYS A 4 0.50 8.43 1.09
CA LYS A 4 1.56 8.39 2.11
C LYS A 4 1.15 7.52 3.30
N ASP A 5 -0.11 7.56 3.69
CA ASP A 5 -0.64 6.71 4.77
C ASP A 5 -0.60 5.23 4.34
N ALA A 6 -0.92 4.94 3.08
CA ALA A 6 -0.85 3.59 2.53
C ALA A 6 0.58 3.01 2.56
N LEU A 7 1.62 3.84 2.35
CA LEU A 7 3.02 3.38 2.44
C LEU A 7 3.36 2.85 3.83
N HIS A 8 2.88 3.53 4.87
CA HIS A 8 3.08 3.11 6.26
C HIS A 8 2.32 1.82 6.54
N LEU A 9 1.03 1.75 6.16
CA LEU A 9 0.21 0.56 6.37
C LEU A 9 0.73 -0.68 5.62
N LEU A 10 1.32 -0.50 4.43
CA LEU A 10 1.89 -1.62 3.64
C LEU A 10 3.16 -2.21 4.26
N THR A 11 3.87 -1.48 5.13
CA THR A 11 5.20 -1.85 5.64
C THR A 11 5.27 -2.01 7.16
N ASP A 12 4.21 -1.65 7.86
CA ASP A 12 4.03 -1.84 9.29
C ASP A 12 3.60 -3.28 9.60
N LYS A 13 4.31 -3.93 10.52
CA LYS A 13 4.06 -5.30 10.94
C LYS A 13 2.68 -5.48 11.56
N ARG A 14 2.10 -4.43 12.14
CA ARG A 14 0.74 -4.42 12.73
C ARG A 14 -0.36 -4.66 11.70
N TYR A 15 -0.05 -4.48 10.41
CA TYR A 15 -0.97 -4.67 9.29
C TYR A 15 -0.43 -5.71 8.29
N ALA A 16 0.51 -6.56 8.71
CA ALA A 16 1.16 -7.57 7.86
C ALA A 16 0.20 -8.70 7.43
N ASP A 17 -0.89 -8.88 8.15
CA ASP A 17 -2.02 -9.76 7.90
C ASP A 17 -3.05 -9.14 6.94
N LYS A 18 -3.07 -7.81 6.81
CA LYS A 18 -3.98 -7.12 5.89
C LYS A 18 -3.55 -7.24 4.45
N ASN A 19 -4.51 -7.45 3.57
CA ASN A 19 -4.27 -7.42 2.13
C ASN A 19 -4.34 -5.99 1.57
N VAL A 20 -3.95 -5.83 0.30
CA VAL A 20 -3.89 -4.50 -0.34
C VAL A 20 -5.27 -3.86 -0.52
N GLU A 21 -6.33 -4.66 -0.66
CA GLU A 21 -7.70 -4.18 -0.79
C GLU A 21 -8.20 -3.57 0.53
N GLU A 22 -7.96 -4.26 1.66
CA GLU A 22 -8.24 -3.72 2.99
C GLU A 22 -7.48 -2.41 3.23
N ILE A 23 -6.19 -2.36 2.91
CA ILE A 23 -5.39 -1.14 3.04
C ILE A 23 -5.94 -0.02 2.17
N SER A 24 -6.40 -0.34 0.95
CA SER A 24 -6.99 0.66 0.05
C SER A 24 -8.27 1.27 0.62
N ALA A 25 -9.11 0.45 1.26
CA ALA A 25 -10.31 0.91 1.95
C ALA A 25 -9.95 1.76 3.19
N MET A 26 -8.96 1.35 3.98
CA MET A 26 -8.53 2.07 5.19
C MET A 26 -8.02 3.48 4.91
N VAL A 27 -7.37 3.72 3.76
CA VAL A 27 -6.90 5.06 3.37
C VAL A 27 -7.92 5.85 2.54
N GLY A 28 -9.13 5.32 2.37
CA GLY A 28 -10.27 6.02 1.78
C GLY A 28 -10.37 5.95 0.25
N PHE A 29 -9.91 4.87 -0.38
CA PHE A 29 -10.25 4.59 -1.78
C PHE A 29 -11.53 3.75 -1.86
N ALA A 30 -12.39 4.08 -2.82
CA ALA A 30 -13.63 3.36 -3.05
C ALA A 30 -13.41 2.00 -3.72
N ASN A 31 -12.28 1.81 -4.41
CA ASN A 31 -11.94 0.54 -5.06
C ASN A 31 -10.42 0.41 -5.28
N ARG A 32 -9.99 -0.84 -5.52
CA ARG A 32 -8.60 -1.19 -5.76
C ARG A 32 -8.00 -0.53 -7.01
N GLN A 33 -8.78 -0.33 -8.07
CA GLN A 33 -8.27 0.23 -9.34
C GLN A 33 -7.82 1.68 -9.18
N SER A 34 -8.68 2.50 -8.59
CA SER A 34 -8.39 3.90 -8.26
C SER A 34 -7.20 4.02 -7.29
N PHE A 35 -7.10 3.11 -6.32
CA PHE A 35 -5.94 3.02 -5.44
C PHE A 35 -4.65 2.70 -6.20
N TYR A 36 -4.64 1.64 -7.02
CA TYR A 36 -3.45 1.25 -7.79
C TYR A 36 -2.99 2.37 -8.73
N ALA A 37 -3.91 3.02 -9.45
CA ALA A 37 -3.59 4.12 -10.34
C ALA A 37 -2.99 5.32 -9.57
N ALA A 38 -3.61 5.72 -8.46
CA ALA A 38 -3.11 6.81 -7.63
C ALA A 38 -1.76 6.46 -6.98
N PHE A 39 -1.61 5.24 -6.48
CA PHE A 39 -0.38 4.78 -5.84
C PHE A 39 0.77 4.76 -6.85
N TYR A 40 0.57 4.15 -8.02
CA TYR A 40 1.59 4.09 -9.06
C TYR A 40 1.99 5.49 -9.55
N LYS A 41 1.02 6.39 -9.74
CA LYS A 41 1.30 7.79 -10.13
C LYS A 41 2.14 8.55 -9.10
N ASN A 42 2.00 8.25 -7.81
CA ASN A 42 2.71 8.95 -6.74
C ASN A 42 4.04 8.29 -6.33
N VAL A 43 4.14 6.97 -6.43
CA VAL A 43 5.26 6.18 -5.91
C VAL A 43 6.14 5.64 -7.03
N GLY A 44 5.60 5.44 -8.23
CA GLY A 44 6.30 4.87 -9.39
C GLY A 44 6.36 3.34 -9.41
N GLU A 45 5.74 2.66 -8.44
CA GLU A 45 5.66 1.20 -8.39
C GLU A 45 4.29 0.73 -7.87
N THR A 46 4.00 -0.57 -7.99
CA THR A 46 2.72 -1.12 -7.49
C THR A 46 2.74 -1.29 -5.96
N PRO A 47 1.58 -1.20 -5.27
CA PRO A 47 1.49 -1.41 -3.82
C PRO A 47 2.09 -2.75 -3.35
N ASN A 48 1.87 -3.82 -4.12
CA ASN A 48 2.44 -5.14 -3.85
C ASN A 48 3.97 -5.16 -4.00
N GLY A 49 4.49 -4.52 -5.06
CA GLY A 49 5.94 -4.39 -5.27
C GLY A 49 6.60 -3.64 -4.11
N TYR A 50 6.00 -2.52 -3.71
CA TYR A 50 6.47 -1.71 -2.59
C TYR A 50 6.49 -2.53 -1.30
N ARG A 51 5.39 -3.20 -0.97
CA ARG A 51 5.28 -4.05 0.22
C ARG A 51 6.33 -5.16 0.23
N LYS A 52 6.47 -5.90 -0.86
CA LYS A 52 7.42 -7.01 -0.96
C LYS A 52 8.85 -6.51 -0.75
N ARG A 53 9.26 -5.46 -1.48
CA ARG A 53 10.59 -4.84 -1.38
C ARG A 53 10.92 -4.38 0.04
N HIS A 54 9.97 -3.78 0.74
CA HIS A 54 10.19 -3.26 2.09
C HIS A 54 10.14 -4.33 3.18
N ILE A 55 9.39 -5.41 2.98
CA ILE A 55 9.39 -6.56 3.90
C ILE A 55 10.67 -7.38 3.71
N GLU A 56 11.12 -7.60 2.47
CA GLU A 56 12.37 -8.32 2.19
C GLU A 56 13.61 -7.58 2.70
N ASN A 57 13.67 -6.26 2.61
CA ASN A 57 14.78 -5.46 3.16
C ASN A 57 14.80 -5.39 4.70
N LYS A 58 13.75 -5.87 5.39
CA LYS A 58 13.68 -5.93 6.87
C LYS A 58 14.03 -7.32 7.43
N LYS A 59 14.38 -8.29 6.58
CA LYS A 59 14.95 -9.58 6.98
C LYS A 59 16.46 -9.47 7.11
#